data_AF-A0A8U0UC39-F1
#
_entry.id   AF-A0A8U0UC39-F1
#
_cell.length_a   1.000
_cell.length_b   1.000
_cell.length_c   1.000
_cell.angle_alpha   90.00
_cell.angle_beta   90.00
_cell.angle_gamma   90.00
#
_symmetry.space_group_name_H-M   'P 1'
#
loop_
_entity.id
_entity.type
_entity.pdbx_description
1 polymer ?
#
loop_
_entity_poly.entity_id
_entity_poly.type
_entity_poly.pdbx_seq_one_letter_code
_entity_poly.pdbx_strand_id
1 'polypeptide(L)'
;MSLPLMSAKPISLVERCWCRSTVNTVPQRNIRELKFLHTPNCPFQVIAKLKNHKEVCINPETKWLQQYLNNALNKMKKSKQTN
;
A
#
# COMPACT_ATOMS: atom_id res chain seq x y z
N MET A 1 -5.98 44.62 -14.04
CA MET A 1 -5.33 43.35 -14.41
C MET A 1 -5.99 42.24 -13.63
N SER A 2 -7.01 41.63 -14.22
CA SER A 2 -7.76 40.51 -13.65
C SER A 2 -6.96 39.22 -13.88
N LEU A 3 -6.55 38.56 -12.80
CA LEU A 3 -6.05 37.19 -12.89
C LEU A 3 -7.17 36.30 -13.46
N PRO A 4 -6.92 35.47 -14.48
CA PRO A 4 -7.95 34.57 -14.98
C PRO A 4 -8.25 33.51 -13.92
N LEU A 5 -9.51 33.49 -13.54
CA LEU A 5 -10.17 32.44 -12.77
C LEU A 5 -9.77 31.07 -13.34
N MET A 6 -9.10 30.26 -12.52
CA MET A 6 -9.10 28.79 -12.56
C MET A 6 -9.37 28.17 -13.94
N SER A 7 -8.42 28.23 -14.87
CA SER A 7 -8.30 27.18 -15.89
C SER A 7 -7.46 26.04 -15.32
N ALA A 8 -7.87 25.51 -14.16
CA ALA A 8 -7.37 24.25 -13.65
C ALA A 8 -8.07 23.13 -14.43
N LYS A 9 -7.53 22.79 -15.60
CA LYS A 9 -7.81 21.50 -16.22
C LYS A 9 -7.53 20.42 -15.15
N PRO A 10 -8.45 19.47 -14.95
CA PRO A 10 -8.73 18.95 -13.62
C PRO A 10 -7.51 18.25 -13.01
N ILE A 11 -7.39 18.31 -11.69
CA ILE A 11 -6.48 17.45 -10.91
C ILE A 11 -6.72 15.95 -11.28
N SER A 12 -7.84 15.62 -11.92
CA SER A 12 -8.32 14.29 -12.33
C SER A 12 -7.51 13.55 -13.42
N LEU A 13 -6.22 13.82 -13.60
CA LEU A 13 -5.36 12.98 -14.46
C LEU A 13 -3.90 12.93 -14.01
N VAL A 14 -3.58 13.32 -12.77
CA VAL A 14 -2.35 12.86 -12.14
C VAL A 14 -2.65 11.49 -11.52
N GLU A 15 -2.83 10.50 -12.39
CA GLU A 15 -2.97 9.06 -12.08
C GLU A 15 -1.64 8.49 -11.55
N ARG A 16 -1.01 9.18 -10.61
CA ARG A 16 0.25 8.73 -10.02
C ARG A 16 -0.11 7.83 -8.85
N CYS A 17 0.02 6.54 -9.06
CA CYS A 17 -0.02 5.58 -7.98
C CYS A 17 0.93 5.99 -6.84
N TRP A 18 0.55 5.72 -5.60
CA TRP A 18 1.32 6.08 -4.42
C TRP A 18 2.75 5.55 -4.49
N CYS A 19 2.89 4.31 -4.96
CA CYS A 19 4.18 3.71 -5.25
C CYS A 19 4.52 3.88 -6.73
N ARG A 20 5.70 4.44 -7.01
CA ARG A 20 6.30 4.43 -8.36
C ARG A 20 7.10 3.16 -8.64
N SER A 21 7.65 2.55 -7.58
CA SER A 21 8.43 1.31 -7.65
C SER A 21 8.34 0.59 -6.31
N THR A 22 8.61 -0.70 -6.31
CA THR A 22 8.58 -1.55 -5.13
C THR A 22 9.95 -2.12 -4.84
N VAL A 23 10.21 -2.45 -3.58
CA VAL A 23 11.38 -3.22 -3.15
C VAL A 23 10.96 -4.62 -2.74
N ASN A 24 11.81 -5.62 -3.03
CA ASN A 24 11.55 -7.03 -2.70
C ASN A 24 12.18 -7.45 -1.36
N THR A 25 13.16 -6.69 -0.87
CA THR A 25 14.05 -7.10 0.24
C THR A 25 13.86 -6.22 1.48
N VAL A 26 12.64 -6.20 2.03
CA VAL A 26 12.38 -5.57 3.33
C VAL A 26 12.18 -6.66 4.37
N PRO A 27 13.07 -6.76 5.37
CA PRO A 27 12.91 -7.74 6.44
C PRO A 27 11.78 -7.33 7.38
N GLN A 28 10.86 -8.25 7.67
CA GLN A 28 9.68 -8.02 8.51
C GLN A 28 10.01 -7.40 9.88
N ARG A 29 11.15 -7.78 10.48
CA ARG A 29 11.62 -7.25 11.78
C ARG A 29 11.78 -5.72 11.82
N ASN A 30 12.00 -5.08 10.68
CA ASN A 30 12.19 -3.64 10.57
C ASN A 30 10.89 -2.89 10.31
N ILE A 31 9.81 -3.60 10.00
CA ILE A 31 8.50 -3.03 9.69
C ILE A 31 7.76 -2.75 11.00
N ARG A 32 7.29 -1.53 11.14
CA ARG A 32 6.43 -1.08 12.23
C ARG A 32 4.95 -1.23 11.86
N GLU A 33 4.62 -0.91 10.62
CA GLU A 33 3.23 -0.86 10.14
C GLU A 33 3.16 -1.16 8.65
N LEU A 34 2.10 -1.83 8.23
CA LEU A 34 1.76 -2.06 6.83
C LEU A 34 0.49 -1.32 6.47
N LYS A 35 0.55 -0.56 5.36
CA LYS A 35 -0.60 0.10 4.74
C LYS A 35 -0.89 -0.58 3.41
N PHE A 36 -2.11 -1.05 3.25
CA PHE A 36 -2.62 -1.63 2.02
C PHE A 36 -3.45 -0.58 1.30
N LEU A 37 -3.06 -0.26 0.06
CA LEU A 37 -3.71 0.76 -0.73
C LEU A 37 -4.38 0.11 -1.95
N HIS A 38 -5.67 0.42 -2.09
CA HIS A 38 -6.44 0.10 -3.27
C HIS A 38 -6.90 1.42 -3.90
N THR A 39 -6.17 1.84 -4.93
CA THR A 39 -6.45 3.08 -5.65
C THR A 39 -6.97 2.71 -7.04
N PRO A 40 -8.09 3.32 -7.50
CA PRO A 40 -8.55 3.09 -8.87
C PRO A 40 -7.44 3.41 -9.86
N ASN A 41 -7.36 2.64 -10.95
CA ASN A 41 -6.34 2.75 -11.99
C ASN A 41 -4.89 2.46 -11.55
N CYS A 42 -4.71 1.90 -10.35
CA CYS A 42 -3.41 1.44 -9.85
C CYS A 42 -3.46 -0.03 -9.45
N PRO A 43 -2.35 -0.77 -9.63
CA PRO A 43 -2.23 -2.10 -9.06
C PRO A 43 -2.30 -2.03 -7.52
N PHE A 44 -2.61 -3.15 -6.88
CA PHE A 44 -2.60 -3.24 -5.41
C PHE A 44 -1.23 -2.83 -4.87
N GLN A 45 -1.21 -1.85 -3.96
CA GLN A 45 0.04 -1.30 -3.43
C GLN A 45 0.17 -1.56 -1.94
N VAL A 46 1.39 -1.81 -1.50
CA VAL A 46 1.71 -2.05 -0.10
C VAL A 46 2.83 -1.11 0.32
N ILE A 47 2.57 -0.28 1.32
CA ILE A 47 3.56 0.61 1.92
C ILE A 47 3.91 0.08 3.31
N ALA A 48 5.19 -0.18 3.54
CA ALA A 48 5.70 -0.46 4.87
C ALA A 48 6.30 0.78 5.49
N LYS A 49 5.81 1.12 6.68
CA LYS A 49 6.46 2.08 7.57
C LYS A 49 7.46 1.32 8.41
N LEU A 50 8.72 1.67 8.28
CA LEU A 50 9.82 1.08 9.02
C LEU A 50 9.96 1.72 10.41
N LYS A 51 10.64 1.03 11.33
CA LYS A 51 10.92 1.52 12.69
C LYS A 51 11.73 2.81 12.71
N ASN A 52 12.56 3.03 11.70
CA ASN A 52 13.32 4.27 11.51
C ASN A 52 12.50 5.40 10.86
N HIS A 53 11.16 5.30 10.89
CA HIS A 53 10.22 6.28 10.33
C HIS A 53 10.25 6.43 8.80
N LYS A 54 11.05 5.63 8.09
CA LYS A 54 11.03 5.60 6.62
C LYS A 54 9.81 4.83 6.12
N GLU A 55 9.19 5.31 5.06
CA GLU A 55 8.13 4.60 4.35
C GLU A 55 8.69 4.07 3.02
N VAL A 56 8.41 2.81 2.72
CA VAL A 56 8.87 2.15 1.51
C VAL A 56 7.77 1.29 0.91
N CYS A 57 7.64 1.33 -0.41
CA CYS A 57 6.72 0.48 -1.14
C CYS A 57 7.29 -0.93 -1.31
N ILE A 58 6.53 -1.95 -0.91
CA ILE A 58 6.96 -3.35 -0.96
C ILE A 58 6.21 -4.07 -2.07
N ASN A 59 6.87 -5.01 -2.75
CA ASN A 59 6.20 -5.88 -3.70
C ASN A 59 5.23 -6.83 -2.97
N PRO A 60 3.93 -6.83 -3.28
CA PRO A 60 2.95 -7.76 -2.69
C PRO A 60 3.32 -9.24 -2.86
N GLU A 61 4.15 -9.59 -3.85
CA GLU A 61 4.60 -10.96 -4.12
C GLU A 61 5.73 -11.44 -3.21
N THR A 62 6.18 -10.62 -2.25
CA THR A 62 7.24 -11.00 -1.32
C THR A 62 6.79 -12.17 -0.44
N LYS A 63 7.59 -13.26 -0.36
CA LYS A 63 7.25 -14.50 0.36
C LYS A 63 6.72 -14.29 1.78
N TRP A 64 7.41 -13.46 2.59
CA TRP A 64 7.00 -13.22 3.98
C TRP A 64 5.67 -12.48 4.06
N LEU A 65 5.38 -11.59 3.10
CA LEU A 65 4.14 -10.81 3.05
C LEU A 65 2.97 -11.70 2.66
N GLN A 66 3.15 -12.61 1.70
CA GLN A 66 2.16 -13.63 1.36
C GLN A 66 1.87 -14.54 2.56
N GLN A 67 2.89 -14.98 3.30
CA GLN A 67 2.70 -15.76 4.52
C GLN A 67 1.93 -14.99 5.59
N TYR A 68 2.23 -13.71 5.77
CA TYR A 68 1.50 -12.84 6.70
C TYR A 68 0.00 -12.75 6.35
N LEU A 69 -0.32 -12.49 5.08
CA LEU A 69 -1.70 -12.40 4.59
C LEU A 69 -2.44 -13.73 4.73
N ASN A 70 -1.81 -14.85 4.36
CA ASN A 70 -2.41 -16.18 4.50
C ASN A 70 -2.72 -16.52 5.97
N ASN A 71 -1.81 -16.19 6.89
CA ASN A 71 -2.04 -16.40 8.32
C ASN A 71 -3.21 -15.55 8.84
N ALA A 72 -3.31 -14.29 8.40
CA ALA A 72 -4.44 -13.41 8.76
C ALA A 72 -5.77 -13.95 8.22
N LEU A 73 -5.82 -14.37 6.96
CA LEU A 73 -7.01 -14.98 6.34
C LEU A 73 -7.43 -16.27 7.05
N ASN A 74 -6.48 -17.16 7.37
CA ASN A 74 -6.75 -18.40 8.07
C ASN A 74 -7.28 -18.16 9.49
N LYS A 75 -6.78 -17.14 10.20
CA LYS A 75 -7.34 -16.74 11.50
C LYS A 75 -8.78 -16.26 11.37
N MET A 76 -9.08 -15.41 10.39
CA MET A 76 -10.45 -14.92 10.16
C MET A 76 -11.42 -16.06 9.82
N LYS A 77 -11.01 -17.02 8.98
CA LYS A 77 -11.82 -18.20 8.65
C LYS A 77 -12.14 -19.04 9.90
N LYS A 78 -11.12 -19.30 10.74
CA LYS A 78 -11.32 -20.04 12.01
C LYS A 78 -12.27 -19.30 12.96
N SER A 79 -12.09 -18.00 13.14
CA SER A 79 -12.98 -17.19 14.00
C SER A 79 -14.43 -17.18 13.50
N LYS A 80 -14.66 -17.22 12.18
CA LYS A 80 -16.01 -17.29 11.61
C LYS A 80 -16.66 -18.67 11.73
N GLN A 81 -15.88 -19.72 12.04
CA GLN A 81 -16.37 -21.09 12.20
C GLN A 81 -16.70 -21.43 13.66
N THR A 82 -16.30 -20.59 14.61
CA THR A 82 -16.55 -20.74 16.06
C THR A 82 -17.74 -19.89 16.54
N ASN A 83 -18.55 -19.36 15.61
CA ASN A 83 -19.74 -18.55 15.89
C ASN A 83 -20.94 -19.13 15.14
#